data_AF-A0A833INB0-F1
#
_entry.id   AF-A0A833INB0-F1
#
_cell.length_a   1.000
_cell.length_b   1.000
_cell.length_c   1.000
_cell.angle_alpha   90.00
_cell.angle_beta   90.00
_cell.angle_gamma   90.00
#
_symmetry.space_group_name_H-M   'P 1'
#
loop_
_entity.id
_entity.type
_entity.pdbx_description
1 polymer ?
#
loop_
_entity_poly.entity_id
_entity_poly.type
_entity_poly.pdbx_seq_one_letter_code
_entity_poly.pdbx_strand_id
1 'polypeptide(L)'
;KLPLPGNYLGTAFKGGPIVAVLIGLLLTTIVFSIERLIVIGKASGKSNLETFMRKVQGMLSAHNIDGAAAECDKQEGSVANVIKSGLRKYKEVEVDSTMDVEQSIVA
;
A
#
# COMPACT_ATOMS: atom_id res chain seq x y z
N LYS A 1 2.36 21.45 47.64
CA LYS A 1 3.75 21.68 47.16
C LYS A 1 3.80 21.36 45.67
N LEU A 2 3.93 22.39 44.83
CA LEU A 2 4.17 22.25 43.39
C LEU A 2 5.55 21.59 43.17
N PRO A 3 5.71 20.76 42.14
CA PRO A 3 7.03 20.22 41.78
C PRO A 3 8.00 21.36 41.44
N LEU A 4 9.28 21.18 41.77
CA LEU A 4 10.34 22.11 41.39
C LEU A 4 10.41 22.20 39.85
N PRO A 5 10.57 23.41 39.28
CA PRO A 5 10.68 23.57 37.83
C PRO A 5 11.86 22.76 37.29
N GLY A 6 11.61 21.95 36.26
CA GLY A 6 12.61 21.08 35.63
C GLY A 6 12.49 19.58 35.96
N ASN A 7 11.66 19.18 36.94
CA ASN A 7 11.45 17.76 37.25
C ASN A 7 10.16 17.21 36.59
N TYR A 8 10.26 16.83 35.32
CA TYR A 8 9.13 16.33 34.51
C TYR A 8 8.44 15.10 35.10
N LEU A 9 9.19 14.19 35.76
CA LEU A 9 8.64 13.03 36.44
C LEU A 9 7.80 13.41 37.66
N GLY A 10 8.24 14.43 38.42
CA GLY A 10 7.49 14.99 39.55
C GLY A 10 6.20 15.71 39.12
N THR A 11 6.22 16.34 37.95
CA THR A 11 5.04 17.00 37.36
C THR A 11 4.04 15.98 36.82
N ALA A 12 4.51 14.90 36.20
CA ALA A 12 3.67 13.79 35.77
C ALA A 12 2.96 13.09 36.95
N PHE A 13 3.67 12.88 38.07
CA PHE A 13 3.10 12.27 39.28
C PHE A 13 2.04 13.16 39.96
N LYS A 14 2.18 14.49 39.83
CA LYS A 14 1.21 15.46 40.35
C LYS A 14 -0.03 15.61 39.47
N GLY A 15 0.11 15.37 38.16
CA GLY A 15 -0.98 15.48 37.19
C GLY A 15 -2.03 14.37 37.30
N GLY A 16 -1.79 13.33 38.09
CA GLY A 16 -2.74 12.25 38.34
C GLY A 16 -2.83 11.22 37.20
N PRO A 17 -3.76 10.25 37.29
CA PRO A 17 -3.85 9.13 36.35
C PRO A 17 -4.13 9.56 34.90
N ILE A 18 -4.67 10.76 34.68
CA ILE A 18 -4.92 11.31 33.35
C ILE A 18 -3.64 11.46 32.52
N VAL A 19 -2.50 11.75 33.16
CA VAL A 19 -1.21 11.90 32.46
C VAL A 19 -0.76 10.56 31.86
N ALA A 20 -0.98 9.45 32.56
CA ALA A 20 -0.65 8.12 32.07
C ALA A 20 -1.51 7.74 30.84
N VAL A 21 -2.80 8.11 30.85
CA VAL A 21 -3.71 7.89 29.70
C VAL A 21 -3.27 8.72 28.49
N LEU A 22 -2.89 10.00 28.69
CA LEU A 22 -2.40 10.86 27.61
C LEU A 22 -1.11 10.34 26.99
N ILE A 23 -0.18 9.84 27.81
CA ILE A 23 1.05 9.19 27.32
C ILE A 23 0.72 7.90 26.57
N GLY A 24 -0.24 7.10 27.05
CA GLY A 24 -0.68 5.89 26.35
C GLY A 24 -1.31 6.19 24.98
N LEU A 25 -2.16 7.22 24.89
CA LEU A 25 -2.73 7.69 23.63
C LEU A 25 -1.64 8.19 22.68
N LEU A 26 -0.66 8.95 23.16
CA LEU A 26 0.47 9.43 22.37
C LEU A 26 1.33 8.28 21.84
N LEU A 27 1.63 7.27 22.66
CA LEU A 27 2.39 6.10 22.22
C LEU A 27 1.61 5.29 21.18
N THR A 28 0.30 5.12 21.38
CA THR A 28 -0.55 4.39 20.43
C THR A 28 -0.60 5.10 19.07
N THR A 29 -0.75 6.42 19.04
CA THR A 29 -0.76 7.18 17.77
C THR A 29 0.59 7.13 17.07
N ILE A 30 1.70 7.18 17.79
CA ILE A 30 3.05 7.03 17.24
C ILE A 30 3.24 5.65 16.61
N VAL A 31 2.89 4.58 17.34
CA VAL A 31 3.02 3.20 16.84
C VAL A 31 2.18 3.01 15.59
N PHE A 32 0.91 3.42 15.61
CA PHE A 32 0.01 3.30 14.48
C PHE A 32 0.49 4.09 13.27
N SER A 33 1.10 5.27 13.49
CA SER A 33 1.68 6.09 12.41
C SER A 33 2.85 5.37 11.74
N ILE A 34 3.77 4.79 12.52
CA ILE A 34 4.93 4.06 11.97
C ILE A 34 4.48 2.80 11.24
N GLU A 35 3.57 2.02 11.82
CA GLU A 35 2.99 0.83 11.19
C GLU A 35 2.36 1.19 9.84
N ARG A 36 1.51 2.23 9.81
CA ARG A 36 0.83 2.67 8.60
C ARG A 36 1.83 3.10 7.51
N LEU A 37 2.91 3.79 7.88
CA LEU A 37 3.95 4.20 6.94
C LEU A 37 4.69 3.00 6.34
N ILE A 38 5.05 2.01 7.15
CA ILE A 38 5.70 0.79 6.66
C ILE A 38 4.77 -0.01 5.76
N VAL A 39 3.49 -0.16 6.13
CA VAL A 39 2.49 -0.90 5.34
C VAL A 39 2.23 -0.23 4.00
N ILE A 40 2.04 1.09 3.97
CA ILE A 40 1.87 1.85 2.72
C ILE A 40 3.14 1.74 1.86
N GLY A 41 4.32 1.85 2.47
CA GLY A 41 5.60 1.68 1.77
C GLY A 41 5.73 0.30 1.11
N LYS A 42 5.34 -0.77 1.81
CA LYS A 42 5.35 -2.13 1.26
C LYS A 42 4.30 -2.32 0.16
N ALA A 43 3.13 -1.68 0.27
CA ALA A 43 2.06 -1.80 -0.71
C ALA A 43 2.35 -1.05 -2.03
N SER A 44 3.07 0.09 -1.96
CA SER A 44 3.39 0.91 -3.15
C SER A 44 4.38 0.27 -4.13
N GLY A 45 5.12 -0.77 -3.73
CA GLY A 45 6.11 -1.45 -4.57
C GLY A 45 7.44 -0.71 -4.69
N LYS A 46 8.33 -1.19 -5.57
CA LYS A 46 9.74 -0.75 -5.63
C LYS A 46 9.98 0.59 -6.32
N SER A 47 9.08 1.08 -7.17
CA SER A 47 9.28 2.34 -7.94
C SER A 47 8.09 3.30 -7.85
N ASN A 48 8.27 4.53 -8.35
CA ASN A 48 7.22 5.55 -8.38
C ASN A 48 6.03 5.08 -9.25
N LEU A 49 4.86 5.03 -8.63
CA LEU A 49 3.62 4.57 -9.25
C LEU A 49 3.29 5.36 -10.53
N GLU A 50 3.50 6.68 -10.55
CA GLU A 50 3.14 7.50 -11.70
C GLU A 50 3.98 7.15 -12.93
N THR A 51 5.30 7.02 -12.74
CA THR A 51 6.23 6.63 -13.81
C THR A 51 5.93 5.23 -14.32
N PHE A 52 5.64 4.30 -13.40
CA PHE A 52 5.24 2.94 -13.74
C PHE A 52 3.96 2.94 -14.59
N MET A 53 2.92 3.67 -14.20
CA MET A 53 1.65 3.71 -14.91
C MET A 53 1.80 4.27 -16.33
N ARG A 54 2.57 5.35 -16.50
CA ARG A 54 2.90 5.91 -17.83
C ARG A 54 3.66 4.92 -18.71
N LYS A 55 4.62 4.18 -18.14
CA LYS A 55 5.41 3.19 -18.87
C LYS A 55 4.55 2.02 -19.34
N VAL A 56 3.70 1.49 -18.47
CA VAL A 56 2.78 0.39 -18.79
C VAL A 56 1.77 0.81 -19.85
N GLN A 57 1.16 2.00 -19.72
CA GLN A 57 0.26 2.54 -20.74
C GLN A 57 0.95 2.68 -22.11
N GLY A 58 2.20 3.16 -22.15
CA GLY A 58 2.98 3.24 -23.38
C GLY A 58 3.23 1.87 -24.03
N MET A 59 3.52 0.84 -23.22
CA MET A 59 3.73 -0.53 -23.72
C MET A 59 2.43 -1.16 -24.25
N LEU A 60 1.31 -0.89 -23.60
CA LEU A 60 -0.02 -1.32 -24.04
C LEU A 60 -0.42 -0.70 -25.39
N SER A 61 -0.20 0.61 -25.56
CA SER A 61 -0.44 1.29 -26.84
C SER A 61 0.42 0.76 -27.99
N ALA A 62 1.57 0.17 -27.67
CA ALA A 62 2.47 -0.46 -28.63
C ALA A 62 2.18 -1.97 -28.84
N HIS A 63 1.07 -2.49 -28.33
CA HIS A 63 0.71 -3.92 -28.35
C HIS A 63 1.75 -4.86 -27.69
N ASN A 64 2.63 -4.32 -26.82
CA ASN A 64 3.67 -5.10 -26.16
C ASN A 64 3.21 -5.61 -24.78
N ILE A 65 2.38 -6.65 -24.78
CA ILE A 65 1.77 -7.23 -23.57
C ILE A 65 2.81 -7.96 -22.70
N ASP A 66 3.72 -8.71 -23.32
CA ASP A 66 4.76 -9.45 -22.59
C ASP A 66 5.76 -8.50 -21.89
N GLY A 67 6.11 -7.38 -22.55
CA GLY A 67 6.94 -6.33 -21.96
C GLY A 67 6.26 -5.64 -20.77
N ALA A 68 4.95 -5.36 -20.89
CA ALA A 68 4.17 -4.81 -19.79
C ALA A 68 4.10 -5.76 -18.58
N ALA A 69 3.96 -7.07 -18.82
CA ALA A 69 3.97 -8.09 -17.76
C ALA A 69 5.33 -8.16 -17.04
N ALA A 70 6.43 -8.10 -17.79
CA ALA A 70 7.78 -8.10 -17.22
C ALA A 70 8.07 -6.85 -16.36
N GLU A 71 7.53 -5.69 -16.73
CA GLU A 71 7.64 -4.48 -15.90
C GLU A 71 6.76 -4.55 -14.64
N CYS A 72 5.58 -5.18 -14.71
CA CYS A 72 4.77 -5.46 -13.53
C CYS A 72 5.52 -6.37 -12.53
N ASP A 73 6.28 -7.35 -13.04
CA ASP A 73 7.12 -8.25 -12.25
C ASP A 73 8.31 -7.56 -11.59
N LYS A 74 8.79 -6.44 -12.13
CA LYS A 74 9.83 -5.64 -11.47
C LYS A 74 9.27 -4.73 -10.38
N GLN A 75 8.03 -4.24 -10.55
CA GLN A 75 7.41 -3.31 -9.61
C GLN A 75 6.96 -4.01 -8.33
N GLU A 76 6.40 -5.23 -8.43
CA GLU A 76 5.95 -6.09 -7.32
C GLU A 76 5.03 -5.41 -6.27
N GLY A 77 4.40 -4.29 -6.64
CA GLY A 77 3.47 -3.55 -5.79
C GLY A 77 2.03 -4.04 -5.94
N SER A 78 1.13 -3.54 -5.09
CA SER A 78 -0.30 -3.92 -5.12
C SER A 78 -0.94 -3.68 -6.49
N VAL A 79 -0.71 -2.51 -7.08
CA VAL A 79 -1.24 -2.12 -8.39
C VAL A 79 -0.62 -2.94 -9.52
N ALA A 80 0.67 -3.23 -9.44
CA ALA A 80 1.36 -4.03 -10.46
C ALA A 80 0.84 -5.46 -10.50
N ASN A 81 0.52 -6.06 -9.35
CA ASN A 81 -0.02 -7.41 -9.29
C ASN A 81 -1.45 -7.47 -9.87
N VAL A 82 -2.27 -6.45 -9.64
CA VAL A 82 -3.60 -6.31 -10.26
C VAL A 82 -3.48 -6.20 -11.78
N ILE A 83 -2.64 -5.29 -12.29
CA ILE A 83 -2.43 -5.14 -13.73
C ILE A 83 -1.91 -6.44 -14.35
N LYS A 84 -0.93 -7.11 -13.72
CA LYS A 84 -0.40 -8.39 -14.18
C LYS A 84 -1.51 -9.46 -14.32
N SER A 85 -2.40 -9.56 -13.33
CA SER A 85 -3.53 -10.49 -13.40
C SER A 85 -4.49 -10.16 -14.55
N GLY A 86 -4.76 -8.87 -14.79
CA GLY A 86 -5.53 -8.39 -15.93
C GLY A 86 -4.88 -8.73 -17.27
N LEU A 87 -3.58 -8.47 -17.42
CA LEU A 87 -2.81 -8.81 -18.63
C LEU A 87 -2.76 -10.31 -18.88
N ARG A 88 -2.62 -11.11 -17.81
CA ARG A 88 -2.67 -12.57 -17.92
C ARG A 88 -4.03 -13.05 -18.41
N LYS A 89 -5.12 -12.51 -17.85
CA LYS A 89 -6.48 -12.86 -18.31
C LYS A 89 -6.72 -12.39 -19.74
N TYR A 90 -6.24 -11.21 -20.10
CA TYR A 90 -6.29 -10.71 -21.48
C TYR A 90 -5.62 -11.68 -22.46
N LYS A 91 -4.42 -12.19 -22.12
CA LYS A 91 -3.71 -13.18 -22.93
C LYS A 91 -4.44 -14.53 -23.00
N GLU A 92 -5.04 -14.98 -21.89
CA GLU A 92 -5.88 -16.19 -21.88
C GLU A 92 -7.09 -16.03 -22.80
N VAL A 93 -7.75 -14.87 -22.82
CA VAL A 93 -8.92 -14.59 -23.67
C VAL A 93 -8.54 -14.38 -25.14
N GLU A 94 -7.38 -13.80 -25.43
CA GLU A 94 -6.90 -13.62 -26.81
C GLU A 94 -6.57 -14.98 -27.47
N VAL A 95 -6.03 -15.91 -26.68
CA VAL A 95 -5.74 -17.28 -27.14
C VAL A 95 -7.00 -18.14 -27.21
N ASP A 96 -7.94 -17.91 -26.29
CA ASP A 96 -9.19 -18.67 -26.19
C ASP A 96 -10.35 -17.90 -26.84
N SER A 97 -10.36 -17.87 -28.18
CA SER A 97 -11.40 -17.22 -29.00
C SER A 97 -12.80 -17.89 -28.89
N THR A 98 -13.00 -18.78 -27.91
CA THR A 98 -14.18 -19.66 -27.81
C THR A 98 -14.93 -19.62 -26.47
N MET A 99 -14.49 -18.84 -25.48
CA MET A 99 -15.24 -18.73 -24.23
C MET A 99 -16.31 -17.64 -24.28
N ASP A 100 -17.55 -18.12 -24.38
CA ASP A 100 -18.81 -17.40 -24.33
C ASP A 100 -18.97 -16.56 -23.04
N VAL A 101 -19.57 -15.38 -23.22
CA VAL A 101 -19.71 -14.28 -22.26
C VAL A 101 -20.57 -14.66 -21.03
N GLU A 102 -21.23 -15.81 -21.03
CA GLU A 102 -22.16 -16.19 -19.96
C GLU A 102 -21.50 -16.70 -18.66
N GLN A 103 -20.22 -17.10 -18.64
CA GLN A 103 -19.59 -17.66 -17.42
C GLN A 103 -18.97 -16.64 -16.45
N SER A 104 -18.89 -15.34 -16.79
CA SER A 104 -18.32 -14.31 -15.90
C SER A 104 -19.33 -13.61 -14.99
N ILE A 105 -20.63 -13.94 -15.06
CA ILE A 105 -21.69 -13.24 -14.31
C ILE A 105 -22.12 -13.99 -13.03
N VAL A 106 -21.59 -15.20 -12.77
CA VAL A 106 -22.09 -16.08 -11.68
C VAL A 106 -21.03 -16.43 -10.62
N ALA A 107 -19.81 -15.88 -10.69
CA ALA A 107 -18.73 -16.17 -9.74
C ALA A 107 -18.19 -14.92 -9.03
#